data_AF-A0A928L014-F1
#
_entry.id   AF-A0A928L014-F1
#
_cell.length_a   1.000
_cell.length_b   1.000
_cell.length_c   1.000
_cell.angle_alpha   90.00
_cell.angle_beta   90.00
_cell.angle_gamma   90.00
#
_symmetry.space_group_name_H-M   'P 1'
#
loop_
_entity.id
_entity.type
_entity.pdbx_description
1 polymer ?
#
loop_
_entity_poly.entity_id
_entity_poly.type
_entity_poly.pdbx_seq_one_letter_code
_entity_poly.pdbx_strand_id
1 'polypeptide(L)'
;MERYMKKLLSLLLICTFAASLVGCSENAKETGGSAADELSSAAEETQPEETLESRTREIDTENTYVFDESVILTDGEYDALNTYTAWLSKTFKINAAIVLTDDIGESEPADYASNFYESNYSGDGLIFLINNDTKEDYIYRRGVPAKFISDGNVQMLFSEISPMLVLEDYTAAAERVLEEAELLLPEHFNDRTGELEAEEISAYDTYIEENSGDNSLNIYYVKGTGEDTLEDFAKKRFGMFYETGSDIAMLVIDGQSGDSYLCLSGNMNYLSDRTADIQAAVKSCYTTEAGMDIENAVKKFIGFVE
;
A
#
# COMPACT_ATOMS: atom_id res chain seq x y z
N MET A 1 28.60 42.31 8.94
CA MET A 1 28.74 43.56 9.70
C MET A 1 27.51 44.41 9.42
N GLU A 2 26.72 44.57 10.48
CA GLU A 2 25.58 45.46 10.69
C GLU A 2 25.38 46.63 9.73
N ARG A 3 24.12 46.81 9.29
CA ARG A 3 23.36 48.06 9.06
C ARG A 3 22.32 47.78 7.97
N TYR A 4 21.01 47.95 8.11
CA TYR A 4 20.24 48.86 8.95
C TYR A 4 18.80 48.31 9.04
N MET A 5 18.38 47.94 10.24
CA MET A 5 16.99 47.76 10.62
C MET A 5 16.34 49.13 10.79
N LYS A 6 15.23 49.41 10.09
CA LYS A 6 14.22 50.45 10.43
C LYS A 6 13.07 50.40 9.41
N LYS A 7 11.94 49.84 9.82
CA LYS A 7 10.64 50.55 9.83
C LYS A 7 9.60 49.72 10.56
N LEU A 8 9.28 50.21 11.74
CA LEU A 8 8.22 49.82 12.65
C LEU A 8 6.95 50.59 12.24
N LEU A 9 5.82 49.90 12.09
CA LEU A 9 4.46 50.45 12.21
C LEU A 9 3.52 49.22 12.37
N SER A 10 3.29 48.71 13.56
CA SER A 10 2.19 49.06 14.48
C SER A 10 0.81 49.08 13.82
N LEU A 11 0.04 47.99 13.94
CA LEU A 11 -1.38 48.05 14.27
C LEU A 11 -1.83 46.70 14.86
N LEU A 12 -2.08 46.69 16.17
CA LEU A 12 -2.76 45.65 16.93
C LEU A 12 -4.26 45.93 16.84
N LEU A 13 -5.07 44.93 16.50
CA LEU A 13 -6.49 44.94 16.85
C LEU A 13 -6.86 43.56 17.42
N ILE A 14 -7.12 43.55 18.72
CA ILE A 14 -7.64 42.45 19.53
C ILE A 14 -9.16 42.57 19.50
N CYS A 15 -9.87 41.46 19.27
CA CYS A 15 -11.25 41.28 19.73
C CYS A 15 -11.45 39.81 20.14
N THR A 16 -11.28 39.55 21.43
CA THR A 16 -11.77 38.35 22.12
C THR A 16 -13.27 38.50 22.38
N PHE A 17 -14.07 37.50 22.00
CA PHE A 17 -15.44 37.37 22.49
C PHE A 17 -15.46 36.38 23.66
N ALA A 18 -15.58 36.91 24.87
CA ALA A 18 -16.08 36.19 26.02
C ALA A 18 -17.33 36.94 26.51
N ALA A 19 -18.48 36.28 26.41
CA ALA A 19 -19.70 36.72 27.09
C ALA A 19 -20.05 35.68 28.14
N SER A 20 -19.69 35.98 29.38
CA SER A 20 -20.28 35.38 30.57
C SER A 20 -21.45 36.26 31.01
N LEU A 21 -22.59 35.63 31.31
CA LEU A 21 -23.51 36.14 32.32
C LEU A 21 -23.88 35.00 33.27
N VAL A 22 -23.50 35.23 34.52
CA VAL A 22 -23.83 34.47 35.73
C VAL A 22 -25.24 34.84 36.19
N GLY A 23 -25.97 33.89 36.76
CA GLY A 23 -27.16 34.18 37.55
C GLY A 23 -27.83 32.92 38.13
N CYS A 24 -27.43 32.54 39.35
CA CYS A 24 -27.95 31.40 40.13
C CYS A 24 -29.40 31.57 40.61
N SER A 25 -30.15 30.47 40.79
CA SER A 25 -30.66 30.02 42.12
C SER A 25 -31.61 28.81 42.01
N GLU A 26 -31.67 28.04 43.09
CA GLU A 26 -32.21 26.68 43.25
C GLU A 26 -33.75 26.54 43.39
N ASN A 27 -34.20 25.32 43.08
CA ASN A 27 -35.31 24.52 43.65
C ASN A 27 -36.77 24.98 43.51
N ALA A 28 -37.58 24.21 42.75
CA ALA A 28 -38.70 23.39 43.27
C ALA A 28 -39.56 22.71 42.17
N LYS A 29 -39.78 21.40 42.38
CA LYS A 29 -40.82 20.44 41.94
C LYS A 29 -41.90 20.76 40.88
N GLU A 30 -42.05 19.76 40.00
CA GLU A 30 -43.27 19.13 39.41
C GLU A 30 -44.34 20.00 38.72
N THR A 31 -44.53 19.82 37.41
CA THR A 31 -45.62 18.99 36.80
C THR A 31 -45.73 19.22 35.29
N GLY A 32 -45.82 18.11 34.52
CA GLY A 32 -46.70 17.91 33.37
C GLY A 32 -46.61 18.80 32.12
N GLY A 33 -46.40 18.18 30.96
CA GLY A 33 -46.89 18.70 29.68
C GLY A 33 -46.00 18.44 28.47
N SER A 34 -46.36 17.45 27.68
CA SER A 34 -45.79 17.10 26.37
C SER A 34 -45.99 18.20 25.33
N ALA A 35 -44.95 18.47 24.54
CA ALA A 35 -45.07 18.86 23.13
C ALA A 35 -43.76 18.50 22.42
N ALA A 36 -43.90 17.92 21.23
CA ALA A 36 -42.86 17.29 20.44
C ALA A 36 -41.80 18.29 19.93
N ASP A 37 -40.55 17.86 19.93
CA ASP A 37 -39.53 18.34 19.00
C ASP A 37 -38.89 17.13 18.33
N GLU A 38 -38.95 17.13 17.00
CA GLU A 38 -38.38 16.15 16.10
C GLU A 38 -36.86 16.16 16.22
N LEU A 39 -36.30 15.13 16.88
CA LEU A 39 -34.90 14.77 16.74
C LEU A 39 -34.76 13.89 15.50
N SER A 40 -34.33 14.51 14.42
CA SER A 40 -33.75 13.84 13.25
C SER A 40 -32.49 13.09 13.71
N SER A 41 -32.67 11.82 14.05
CA SER A 41 -31.58 10.85 14.15
C SER A 41 -31.04 10.63 12.74
N ALA A 42 -29.96 11.34 12.40
CA ALA A 42 -29.08 10.89 11.34
C ALA A 42 -28.50 9.55 11.82
N ALA A 43 -28.94 8.47 11.18
CA ALA A 43 -28.31 7.18 11.32
C ALA A 43 -26.88 7.33 10.81
N GLU A 44 -25.94 7.22 11.72
CA GLU A 44 -24.53 7.02 11.42
C GLU A 44 -24.45 5.63 10.77
N GLU A 45 -24.34 5.59 9.44
CA GLU A 45 -24.02 4.36 8.72
C GLU A 45 -22.64 3.92 9.18
N THR A 46 -22.61 3.03 10.17
CA THR A 46 -21.41 2.31 10.55
C THR A 46 -21.06 1.42 9.36
N GLN A 47 -20.05 1.83 8.58
CA GLN A 47 -19.44 0.93 7.62
C GLN A 47 -18.89 -0.28 8.39
N PRO A 48 -19.02 -1.51 7.84
CA PRO A 48 -18.43 -2.67 8.48
C PRO A 48 -16.92 -2.42 8.58
N GLU A 49 -16.38 -2.49 9.80
CA GLU A 49 -14.95 -2.59 10.02
C GLU A 49 -14.50 -3.89 9.33
N GLU A 50 -13.82 -3.78 8.19
CA GLU A 50 -13.23 -4.93 7.52
C GLU A 50 -12.17 -5.52 8.44
N THR A 51 -12.52 -6.60 9.13
CA THR A 51 -11.58 -7.36 9.94
C THR A 51 -10.70 -8.20 9.00
N LEU A 52 -9.40 -7.90 8.95
CA LEU A 52 -8.40 -8.69 8.23
C LEU A 52 -8.52 -10.17 8.58
N GLU A 53 -8.62 -11.02 7.55
CA GLU A 53 -8.57 -12.46 7.76
C GLU A 53 -7.14 -12.89 8.18
N SER A 54 -7.06 -13.83 9.11
CA SER A 54 -5.78 -14.37 9.56
C SER A 54 -5.11 -15.18 8.44
N ARG A 55 -4.08 -14.63 7.79
CA ARG A 55 -3.27 -15.33 6.79
C ARG A 55 -2.01 -15.94 7.42
N THR A 56 -1.64 -17.14 6.99
CA THR A 56 -0.36 -17.76 7.39
C THR A 56 0.79 -17.04 6.71
N ARG A 57 1.79 -16.60 7.49
CA ARG A 57 2.98 -15.91 6.98
C ARG A 57 4.19 -16.82 7.21
N GLU A 58 4.90 -17.14 6.13
CA GLU A 58 6.10 -17.97 6.22
C GLU A 58 7.27 -17.17 6.76
N ILE A 59 7.96 -17.74 7.74
CA ILE A 59 9.12 -17.11 8.40
C ILE A 59 10.22 -16.84 7.37
N ASP A 60 10.68 -15.59 7.31
CA ASP A 60 11.83 -15.19 6.48
C ASP A 60 12.94 -14.64 7.39
N THR A 61 13.98 -15.45 7.60
CA THR A 61 15.17 -15.07 8.36
C THR A 61 16.40 -14.84 7.48
N GLU A 62 16.27 -15.08 6.18
CA GLU A 62 17.39 -15.03 5.24
C GLU A 62 17.55 -13.64 4.59
N ASN A 63 16.45 -12.88 4.51
CA ASN A 63 16.43 -11.55 3.92
C ASN A 63 16.06 -10.49 4.96
N THR A 64 16.57 -9.27 4.77
CA THR A 64 16.32 -8.13 5.65
C THR A 64 15.27 -7.20 5.05
N TYR A 65 14.20 -6.99 5.82
CA TYR A 65 13.11 -6.06 5.52
C TYR A 65 12.89 -5.06 6.68
N VAL A 66 13.37 -5.39 7.88
CA VAL A 66 13.43 -4.49 9.03
C VAL A 66 14.86 -4.02 9.24
N PHE A 67 15.05 -2.71 9.25
CA PHE A 67 16.33 -2.05 9.48
C PHE A 67 16.26 -1.36 10.85
N ASP A 68 16.52 -2.12 11.90
CA ASP A 68 16.58 -1.62 13.28
C ASP A 68 17.98 -1.07 13.59
N GLU A 69 18.25 0.14 13.10
CA GLU A 69 19.53 0.84 13.32
C GLU A 69 19.68 1.31 14.79
N SER A 70 18.55 1.53 15.46
CA SER A 70 18.47 1.90 16.88
C SER A 70 18.76 0.71 17.82
N VAL A 71 18.62 -0.53 17.34
CA VAL A 71 18.83 -1.77 18.12
C VAL A 71 17.92 -1.81 19.36
N ILE A 72 16.64 -1.53 19.14
CA ILE A 72 15.64 -1.42 20.22
C ILE A 72 14.63 -2.56 20.19
N LEU A 73 14.47 -3.26 19.07
CA LEU A 73 13.60 -4.42 18.98
C LEU A 73 14.26 -5.61 19.66
N THR A 74 13.45 -6.42 20.35
CA THR A 74 13.89 -7.76 20.74
C THR A 74 13.97 -8.68 19.53
N ASP A 75 14.76 -9.76 19.61
CA ASP A 75 14.87 -10.75 18.54
C ASP A 75 13.49 -11.25 18.05
N GLY A 76 12.56 -11.48 18.98
CA GLY A 76 11.22 -11.95 18.65
C GLY A 76 10.34 -10.91 17.93
N GLU A 77 10.46 -9.64 18.31
CA GLU A 77 9.76 -8.53 17.63
C GLU A 77 10.34 -8.29 16.24
N TYR A 78 11.68 -8.30 16.13
CA TYR A 78 12.37 -8.20 14.85
C TYR A 78 11.96 -9.32 13.90
N ASP A 79 12.00 -10.59 14.35
CA ASP A 79 11.65 -11.74 13.52
C ASP A 79 10.19 -11.70 13.05
N ALA A 80 9.27 -11.28 13.92
CA ALA A 80 7.85 -11.14 13.59
C ALA A 80 7.62 -10.05 12.53
N LEU A 81 8.19 -8.86 12.72
CA LEU A 81 8.07 -7.76 11.76
C LEU A 81 8.76 -8.07 10.44
N ASN A 82 9.94 -8.70 10.48
CA ASN A 82 10.68 -9.08 9.28
C ASN A 82 9.90 -10.11 8.46
N THR A 83 9.33 -11.11 9.13
CA THR A 83 8.44 -12.10 8.52
C THR A 83 7.23 -11.46 7.87
N TYR A 84 6.54 -10.54 8.57
CA TYR A 84 5.36 -9.89 8.02
C TYR A 84 5.71 -8.97 6.84
N THR A 85 6.79 -8.18 6.95
CA THR A 85 7.23 -7.29 5.86
C THR A 85 7.71 -8.08 4.63
N ALA A 86 8.38 -9.22 4.84
CA ALA A 86 8.78 -10.13 3.78
C ALA A 86 7.55 -10.71 3.05
N TRP A 87 6.58 -11.20 3.82
CA TRP A 87 5.34 -11.72 3.28
C TRP A 87 4.60 -10.64 2.48
N LEU A 88 4.45 -9.43 3.02
CA LEU A 88 3.78 -8.32 2.34
C LEU A 88 4.49 -7.96 1.02
N SER A 89 5.83 -7.90 1.05
CA SER A 89 6.64 -7.66 -0.14
C SER A 89 6.42 -8.72 -1.23
N LYS A 90 6.30 -10.01 -0.84
CA LYS A 90 6.08 -11.12 -1.78
C LYS A 90 4.63 -11.19 -2.27
N THR A 91 3.66 -10.97 -1.40
CA THR A 91 2.23 -11.06 -1.70
C THR A 91 1.78 -9.92 -2.61
N PHE A 92 2.20 -8.68 -2.34
CA PHE A 92 1.79 -7.52 -3.15
C PHE A 92 2.88 -7.10 -4.16
N LYS A 93 3.99 -7.84 -4.19
CA LYS A 93 5.11 -7.68 -5.12
C LYS A 93 5.67 -6.24 -5.12
N ILE A 94 5.74 -5.64 -3.95
CA ILE A 94 6.35 -4.32 -3.73
C ILE A 94 7.65 -4.47 -2.94
N ASN A 95 8.48 -3.44 -2.95
CA ASN A 95 9.59 -3.34 -2.01
C ASN A 95 9.07 -2.69 -0.73
N ALA A 96 8.78 -3.48 0.31
CA ALA A 96 8.39 -2.98 1.61
C ALA A 96 9.57 -3.02 2.60
N ALA A 97 9.68 -2.01 3.46
CA ALA A 97 10.66 -1.99 4.55
C ALA A 97 10.14 -1.21 5.77
N ILE A 98 10.61 -1.61 6.95
CA ILE A 98 10.49 -0.85 8.19
C ILE A 98 11.88 -0.37 8.57
N VAL A 99 12.04 0.93 8.86
CA VAL A 99 13.33 1.52 9.22
C VAL A 99 13.16 2.21 10.56
N LEU A 100 13.90 1.75 11.58
CA LEU A 100 13.97 2.37 12.90
C LEU A 100 15.36 2.99 13.05
N THR A 101 15.41 4.29 13.27
CA THR A 101 16.69 5.00 13.37
C THR A 101 16.65 6.12 14.39
N ASP A 102 17.78 6.35 15.05
CA ASP A 102 17.99 7.41 16.04
C ASP A 102 18.73 8.63 15.43
N ASP A 103 19.08 8.61 14.14
CA ASP A 103 19.83 9.67 13.47
C ASP A 103 19.50 9.73 11.97
N ILE A 104 18.85 10.82 11.54
CA ILE A 104 18.63 11.12 10.11
C ILE A 104 19.53 12.26 9.60
N GLY A 105 20.43 12.74 10.45
CA GLY A 105 21.33 13.85 10.19
C GLY A 105 20.59 15.17 10.01
N GLU A 106 20.97 15.94 8.99
CA GLU A 106 20.30 17.20 8.62
C GLU A 106 19.14 16.98 7.63
N SER A 107 18.73 15.74 7.40
CA SER A 107 17.66 15.40 6.44
C SER A 107 16.29 15.68 7.03
N GLU A 108 15.33 16.05 6.19
CA GLU A 108 13.91 15.94 6.56
C GLU A 108 13.49 14.46 6.49
N PRO A 109 12.53 13.98 7.33
CA PRO A 109 12.11 12.58 7.36
C PRO A 109 11.70 12.02 5.99
N ALA A 110 10.99 12.84 5.18
CA ALA A 110 10.56 12.46 3.84
C ALA A 110 11.74 12.25 2.88
N ASP A 111 12.75 13.12 2.96
CA ASP A 111 13.95 13.04 2.13
C ASP A 111 14.81 11.85 2.54
N TYR A 112 14.95 11.60 3.85
CA TYR A 112 15.66 10.42 4.36
C TYR A 112 15.01 9.13 3.86
N ALA A 113 13.70 8.97 4.02
CA ALA A 113 12.98 7.77 3.58
C ALA A 113 13.08 7.57 2.05
N SER A 114 12.98 8.65 1.27
CA SER A 114 13.17 8.60 -0.18
C SER A 114 14.60 8.18 -0.55
N ASN A 115 15.62 8.75 0.08
CA ASN A 115 17.02 8.42 -0.18
C ASN A 115 17.35 6.98 0.22
N PHE A 116 16.80 6.50 1.35
CA PHE A 116 16.89 5.10 1.76
C PHE A 116 16.28 4.20 0.68
N TYR A 117 15.08 4.54 0.18
CA TYR A 117 14.42 3.77 -0.87
C TYR A 117 15.28 3.68 -2.13
N GLU A 118 15.74 4.81 -2.64
CA GLU A 118 16.48 4.86 -3.90
C GLU A 118 17.87 4.23 -3.83
N SER A 119 18.44 4.13 -2.63
CA SER A 119 19.73 3.46 -2.40
C SER A 119 19.61 1.94 -2.36
N ASN A 120 18.45 1.41 -1.98
CA ASN A 120 18.24 -0.03 -1.74
C ASN A 120 17.33 -0.69 -2.78
N TYR A 121 16.39 0.06 -3.36
CA TYR A 121 15.27 -0.48 -4.13
C TYR A 121 15.00 0.31 -5.41
N SER A 122 14.17 -0.29 -6.26
CA SER A 122 13.63 0.34 -7.46
C SER A 122 12.22 -0.18 -7.76
N GLY A 123 11.41 0.62 -8.42
CA GLY A 123 10.01 0.28 -8.71
C GLY A 123 9.06 0.70 -7.59
N ASP A 124 8.00 -0.08 -7.39
CA ASP A 124 6.95 0.21 -6.41
C ASP A 124 7.40 -0.15 -4.99
N GLY A 125 7.02 0.66 -4.01
CA GLY A 125 7.45 0.40 -2.64
C GLY A 125 6.79 1.25 -1.56
N LEU A 126 7.00 0.77 -0.34
CA LEU A 126 6.44 1.28 0.90
C LEU A 126 7.55 1.25 1.96
N ILE A 127 7.84 2.38 2.60
CA ILE A 127 8.70 2.40 3.78
C ILE A 127 7.95 3.03 4.93
N PHE A 128 7.98 2.38 6.09
CA PHE A 128 7.66 3.03 7.34
C PHE A 128 8.95 3.42 8.07
N LEU A 129 9.20 4.72 8.13
CA LEU A 129 10.31 5.31 8.88
C LEU A 129 9.81 5.66 10.29
N ILE A 130 10.35 4.97 11.28
CA ILE A 130 10.23 5.28 12.70
C ILE A 130 11.49 6.08 13.07
N ASN A 131 11.30 7.36 13.32
CA ASN A 131 12.38 8.34 13.43
C ASN A 131 12.49 8.86 14.87
N ASN A 132 13.41 8.26 15.61
CA ASN A 132 13.65 8.60 17.00
C ASN A 132 14.51 9.86 17.20
N ASP A 133 15.11 10.39 16.13
CA ASP A 133 15.91 11.62 16.16
C ASP A 133 14.99 12.84 16.36
N THR A 134 14.13 13.12 15.37
CA THR A 134 13.25 14.29 15.40
C THR A 134 11.87 14.02 15.99
N LYS A 135 11.52 12.74 16.20
CA LYS A 135 10.16 12.27 16.57
C LYS A 135 9.10 12.63 15.52
N GLU A 136 9.54 12.76 14.27
CA GLU A 136 8.67 12.89 13.10
C GLU A 136 8.83 11.64 12.22
N ASP A 137 7.92 10.70 12.43
CA ASP A 137 7.82 9.46 11.66
C ASP A 137 7.25 9.73 10.26
N TYR A 138 7.53 8.84 9.30
CA TYR A 138 7.13 9.05 7.91
C TYR A 138 6.75 7.75 7.19
N ILE A 139 5.72 7.81 6.34
CA ILE A 139 5.33 6.69 5.46
C ILE A 139 5.61 7.09 4.01
N TYR A 140 6.70 6.56 3.47
CA TYR A 140 7.07 6.73 2.07
C TYR A 140 6.30 5.74 1.21
N ARG A 141 5.72 6.23 0.10
CA ARG A 141 5.00 5.42 -0.88
C ARG A 141 5.47 5.80 -2.28
N ARG A 142 5.69 4.81 -3.13
CA ARG A 142 6.02 5.01 -4.54
C ARG A 142 5.31 4.00 -5.41
N GLY A 143 4.80 4.47 -6.56
CA GLY A 143 4.16 3.61 -7.55
C GLY A 143 2.79 3.14 -7.09
N VAL A 144 2.48 1.85 -7.25
CA VAL A 144 1.18 1.27 -6.85
C VAL A 144 0.77 1.64 -5.42
N PRO A 145 1.61 1.49 -4.38
CA PRO A 145 1.28 1.96 -3.03
C PRO A 145 0.82 3.41 -2.92
N ALA A 146 1.38 4.33 -3.72
CA ALA A 146 0.99 5.74 -3.67
C ALA A 146 -0.39 6.01 -4.31
N LYS A 147 -0.88 5.09 -5.16
CA LYS A 147 -2.22 5.17 -5.77
C LYS A 147 -3.31 4.68 -4.82
N PHE A 148 -3.00 3.66 -4.02
CA PHE A 148 -3.97 2.97 -3.17
C PHE A 148 -4.00 3.48 -1.73
N ILE A 149 -2.83 3.80 -1.18
CA ILE A 149 -2.73 4.40 0.14
C ILE A 149 -2.64 5.89 -0.10
N SER A 150 -3.70 6.65 0.15
CA SER A 150 -3.71 8.11 -0.06
C SER A 150 -3.06 8.88 1.09
N ASP A 151 -2.84 10.19 0.94
CA ASP A 151 -2.42 11.05 2.05
C ASP A 151 -3.46 11.08 3.18
N GLY A 152 -4.74 10.92 2.83
CA GLY A 152 -5.82 10.78 3.80
C GLY A 152 -5.72 9.50 4.61
N ASN A 153 -5.42 8.37 3.96
CA ASN A 153 -5.13 7.10 4.65
C ASN A 153 -3.94 7.26 5.59
N VAL A 154 -2.84 7.85 5.12
CA VAL A 154 -1.65 8.09 5.96
C VAL A 154 -1.98 8.96 7.18
N GLN A 155 -2.78 10.02 7.02
CA GLN A 155 -3.18 10.86 8.16
C GLN A 155 -4.04 10.10 9.18
N MET A 156 -4.99 9.28 8.71
CA MET A 156 -5.81 8.44 9.58
C MET A 156 -4.95 7.41 10.31
N LEU A 157 -4.10 6.71 9.58
CA LEU A 157 -3.17 5.73 10.11
C LEU A 157 -2.25 6.35 11.18
N PHE A 158 -1.67 7.53 10.94
CA PHE A 158 -0.91 8.25 11.97
C PHE A 158 -1.73 8.60 13.19
N SER A 159 -3.03 8.90 13.05
CA SER A 159 -3.90 9.15 14.20
C SER A 159 -4.10 7.90 15.05
N GLU A 160 -4.02 6.72 14.45
CA GLU A 160 -4.13 5.41 15.12
C GLU A 160 -2.83 4.96 15.77
N ILE A 161 -1.69 5.12 15.07
CA ILE A 161 -0.38 4.63 15.54
C ILE A 161 0.36 5.62 16.44
N SER A 162 0.01 6.92 16.43
CA SER A 162 0.69 7.93 17.27
C SER A 162 0.74 7.56 18.77
N PRO A 163 -0.35 7.06 19.40
CA PRO A 163 -0.28 6.60 20.79
C PRO A 163 0.71 5.45 21.01
N MET A 164 0.83 4.53 20.04
CA MET A 164 1.76 3.39 20.10
C MET A 164 3.20 3.89 20.02
N LEU A 165 3.49 4.78 19.08
CA LEU A 165 4.81 5.40 18.90
C LEU A 165 5.25 6.20 20.14
N VAL A 166 4.34 6.94 20.78
CA VAL A 166 4.61 7.66 22.03
C VAL A 166 4.88 6.72 23.21
N LEU A 167 4.24 5.54 23.23
CA LEU A 167 4.47 4.50 24.22
C LEU A 167 5.65 3.59 23.88
N GLU A 168 6.37 3.89 22.79
CA GLU A 168 7.49 3.10 22.27
C GLU A 168 7.09 1.65 21.89
N ASP A 169 5.81 1.44 21.58
CA ASP A 169 5.28 0.19 21.04
C ASP A 169 5.44 0.19 19.51
N TYR A 170 6.70 0.14 19.07
CA TYR A 170 7.08 0.22 17.67
C TYR A 170 6.58 -0.98 16.86
N THR A 171 6.47 -2.15 17.49
CA THR A 171 5.94 -3.36 16.86
C THR A 171 4.48 -3.20 16.50
N ALA A 172 3.62 -2.81 17.45
CA ALA A 172 2.20 -2.59 17.16
C ALA A 172 2.00 -1.49 16.11
N ALA A 173 2.78 -0.40 16.18
CA ALA A 173 2.72 0.67 15.20
C ALA A 173 3.07 0.17 13.79
N ALA A 174 4.15 -0.60 13.65
CA ALA A 174 4.59 -1.13 12.36
C ALA A 174 3.62 -2.19 11.82
N GLU A 175 3.12 -3.09 12.66
CA GLU A 175 2.10 -4.07 12.26
C GLU A 175 0.86 -3.38 11.69
N ARG A 176 0.37 -2.31 12.34
CA ARG A 176 -0.80 -1.58 11.86
C ARG A 176 -0.58 -0.93 10.49
N VAL A 177 0.64 -0.46 10.20
CA VAL A 177 1.00 0.06 8.86
C VAL A 177 1.01 -1.06 7.81
N LEU A 178 1.55 -2.23 8.15
CA LEU A 178 1.54 -3.40 7.26
C LEU A 178 0.11 -3.90 7.00
N GLU A 179 -0.76 -3.88 8.02
CA GLU A 179 -2.18 -4.23 7.90
C GLU A 179 -2.94 -3.28 6.96
N GLU A 180 -2.69 -1.97 7.05
CA GLU A 180 -3.28 -1.00 6.13
C GLU A 180 -2.87 -1.28 4.68
N ALA A 181 -1.59 -1.63 4.46
CA ALA A 181 -1.10 -2.01 3.15
C ALA A 181 -1.69 -3.34 2.68
N GLU A 182 -1.87 -4.33 3.56
CA GLU A 182 -2.50 -5.61 3.26
C GLU A 182 -3.96 -5.44 2.82
N LEU A 183 -4.69 -4.50 3.42
CA LEU A 183 -6.08 -4.19 3.08
C LEU A 183 -6.23 -3.46 1.74
N LEU A 184 -5.30 -2.55 1.42
CA LEU A 184 -5.49 -1.61 0.32
C LEU A 184 -4.77 -2.01 -0.97
N LEU A 185 -3.77 -2.89 -0.93
CA LEU A 185 -2.97 -3.19 -2.12
C LEU A 185 -3.58 -4.32 -2.98
N PRO A 186 -3.51 -4.21 -4.31
CA PRO A 186 -3.93 -5.28 -5.22
C PRO A 186 -2.94 -6.45 -5.19
N GLU A 187 -3.44 -7.69 -5.13
CA GLU A 187 -2.60 -8.89 -4.99
C GLU A 187 -2.27 -9.54 -6.35
N HIS A 188 -3.24 -9.56 -7.27
CA HIS A 188 -3.24 -10.36 -8.49
C HIS A 188 -2.85 -9.56 -9.74
N PHE A 189 -3.25 -8.30 -9.85
CA PHE A 189 -2.95 -7.43 -10.98
C PHE A 189 -1.87 -6.40 -10.64
N ASN A 190 -0.73 -6.53 -11.30
CA ASN A 190 0.48 -5.75 -11.04
C ASN A 190 0.75 -4.77 -12.19
N ASP A 191 0.25 -3.54 -12.08
CA ASP A 191 0.58 -2.46 -13.01
C ASP A 191 1.99 -1.91 -12.75
N ARG A 192 2.91 -2.15 -13.68
CA ARG A 192 4.26 -1.55 -13.71
C ARG A 192 4.42 -0.54 -14.83
N THR A 193 3.34 -0.19 -15.51
CA THR A 193 3.33 0.91 -16.47
C THR A 193 3.22 2.25 -15.75
N GLY A 194 2.51 2.29 -14.63
CA GLY A 194 2.15 3.53 -13.96
C GLY A 194 1.10 4.34 -14.71
N GLU A 195 0.47 3.78 -15.76
CA GLU A 195 -0.50 4.48 -16.62
C GLU A 195 -1.95 4.26 -16.21
N LEU A 196 -2.23 3.20 -15.46
CA LEU A 196 -3.60 2.86 -15.04
C LEU A 196 -3.96 3.58 -13.74
N GLU A 197 -5.20 4.02 -13.61
CA GLU A 197 -5.70 4.58 -12.35
C GLU A 197 -6.00 3.49 -11.33
N ALA A 198 -6.14 3.85 -10.05
CA ALA A 198 -6.38 2.89 -8.95
C ALA A 198 -7.67 2.08 -9.18
N GLU A 199 -8.71 2.71 -9.71
CA GLU A 199 -9.99 2.08 -10.00
C GLU A 199 -9.88 1.02 -11.11
N GLU A 200 -9.06 1.27 -12.13
CA GLU A 200 -8.82 0.30 -13.20
C GLU A 200 -8.05 -0.91 -12.68
N ILE A 201 -6.99 -0.66 -11.90
CA ILE A 201 -6.19 -1.72 -11.27
C ILE A 201 -7.09 -2.57 -10.37
N SER A 202 -7.90 -1.94 -9.52
CA SER A 202 -8.83 -2.64 -8.62
C SER A 202 -9.83 -3.49 -9.39
N ALA A 203 -10.41 -2.95 -10.47
CA ALA A 203 -11.37 -3.69 -11.30
C ALA A 203 -10.76 -4.95 -11.92
N TYR A 204 -9.50 -4.88 -12.37
CA TYR A 204 -8.80 -6.05 -12.91
C TYR A 204 -8.38 -7.04 -11.84
N ASP A 205 -7.93 -6.54 -10.68
CA ASP A 205 -7.54 -7.36 -9.53
C ASP A 205 -8.71 -8.21 -9.04
N THR A 206 -9.84 -7.55 -8.73
CA THR A 206 -11.09 -8.21 -8.33
C THR A 206 -11.59 -9.17 -9.41
N TYR A 207 -11.52 -8.79 -10.68
CA TYR A 207 -11.94 -9.69 -11.76
C TYR A 207 -11.08 -10.97 -11.80
N ILE A 208 -9.77 -10.87 -11.55
CA ILE A 208 -8.90 -12.05 -11.49
C ILE A 208 -9.29 -12.92 -10.29
N GLU A 209 -9.41 -12.32 -9.10
CA GLU A 209 -9.77 -13.02 -7.87
C GLU A 209 -11.10 -13.77 -7.98
N GLU A 210 -12.14 -13.12 -8.49
CA GLU A 210 -13.48 -13.70 -8.62
C GLU A 210 -13.58 -14.82 -9.66
N ASN A 211 -12.69 -14.82 -10.67
CA ASN A 211 -12.79 -15.71 -11.83
C ASN A 211 -11.63 -16.70 -11.95
N SER A 212 -10.63 -16.67 -11.08
CA SER A 212 -9.54 -17.65 -11.05
C SER A 212 -9.94 -18.98 -10.42
N GLY A 213 -11.04 -19.02 -9.68
CA GLY A 213 -11.41 -20.16 -8.84
C GLY A 213 -10.30 -20.46 -7.83
N ASP A 214 -9.97 -21.73 -7.63
CA ASP A 214 -8.88 -22.15 -6.73
C ASP A 214 -7.47 -21.89 -7.31
N ASN A 215 -7.37 -21.38 -8.55
CA ASN A 215 -6.08 -21.15 -9.19
C ASN A 215 -5.44 -19.85 -8.70
N SER A 216 -4.15 -19.88 -8.38
CA SER A 216 -3.41 -18.65 -8.09
C SER A 216 -2.92 -18.02 -9.40
N LEU A 217 -3.55 -16.90 -9.79
CA LEU A 217 -3.22 -16.17 -11.01
C LEU A 217 -2.65 -14.80 -10.69
N ASN A 218 -1.62 -14.41 -11.43
CA ASN A 218 -1.04 -13.08 -11.36
C ASN A 218 -0.76 -12.53 -12.76
N ILE A 219 -1.07 -11.26 -12.99
CA ILE A 219 -0.79 -10.56 -14.24
C ILE A 219 0.15 -9.40 -13.95
N TYR A 220 1.23 -9.31 -14.73
CA TYR A 220 2.19 -8.22 -14.71
C TYR A 220 2.06 -7.41 -15.99
N TYR A 221 1.57 -6.19 -15.89
CA TYR A 221 1.48 -5.28 -17.02
C TYR A 221 2.65 -4.31 -17.01
N VAL A 222 3.52 -4.37 -18.03
CA VAL A 222 4.77 -3.59 -18.06
C VAL A 222 4.82 -2.69 -19.28
N LYS A 223 5.54 -1.57 -19.15
CA LYS A 223 5.84 -0.65 -20.27
C LYS A 223 6.89 -1.19 -21.24
N GLY A 224 7.50 -2.32 -20.92
CA GLY A 224 8.67 -2.86 -21.59
C GLY A 224 9.63 -3.44 -20.55
N THR A 225 10.61 -4.20 -21.02
CA THR A 225 11.50 -5.00 -20.17
C THR A 225 12.90 -4.43 -20.03
N GLY A 226 13.10 -3.18 -20.48
CA GLY A 226 14.41 -2.55 -20.51
C GLY A 226 15.34 -3.27 -21.48
N GLU A 227 16.47 -3.77 -20.99
CA GLU A 227 17.44 -4.53 -21.79
C GLU A 227 17.16 -6.04 -21.81
N ASP A 228 16.31 -6.54 -20.90
CA ASP A 228 15.97 -7.96 -20.81
C ASP A 228 15.03 -8.37 -21.95
N THR A 229 15.12 -9.63 -22.37
CA THR A 229 14.04 -10.22 -23.17
C THR A 229 12.77 -10.39 -22.32
N LEU A 230 11.60 -10.46 -22.95
CA LEU A 230 10.35 -10.66 -22.22
C LEU A 230 10.35 -11.96 -21.39
N GLU A 231 10.95 -13.02 -21.93
CA GLU A 231 11.13 -14.30 -21.23
C GLU A 231 12.04 -14.18 -20.02
N ASP A 232 13.20 -13.53 -20.17
CA ASP A 232 14.16 -13.38 -19.07
C ASP A 232 13.59 -12.50 -17.95
N PHE A 233 12.93 -11.40 -18.33
CA PHE A 233 12.24 -10.53 -17.38
C PHE A 233 11.16 -11.31 -16.61
N ALA A 234 10.31 -12.06 -17.32
CA ALA A 234 9.25 -12.84 -16.71
C ALA A 234 9.80 -13.88 -15.73
N LYS A 235 10.82 -14.66 -16.13
CA LYS A 235 11.44 -15.66 -15.25
C LYS A 235 12.10 -15.04 -14.02
N LYS A 236 12.76 -13.88 -14.18
CA LYS A 236 13.37 -13.14 -13.06
C LYS A 236 12.33 -12.68 -12.05
N ARG A 237 11.20 -12.12 -12.51
CA ARG A 237 10.09 -11.72 -11.63
C ARG A 237 9.44 -12.93 -10.96
N PHE A 238 9.25 -14.01 -11.71
CA PHE A 238 8.66 -15.23 -11.18
C PHE A 238 9.48 -15.80 -10.02
N GLY A 239 10.81 -15.94 -10.22
CA GLY A 239 11.70 -16.46 -9.18
C GLY A 239 11.95 -15.51 -8.00
N MET A 240 11.59 -14.23 -8.13
CA MET A 240 11.69 -13.25 -7.05
C MET A 240 10.55 -13.36 -6.04
N PHE A 241 9.34 -13.67 -6.51
CA PHE A 241 8.12 -13.59 -5.69
C PHE A 241 7.48 -14.93 -5.38
N TYR A 242 7.74 -15.97 -6.18
CA TYR A 242 7.10 -17.27 -6.00
C TYR A 242 8.11 -18.35 -5.64
N GLU A 243 7.71 -19.18 -4.69
CA GLU A 243 8.51 -20.31 -4.26
C GLU A 243 8.45 -21.43 -5.27
N THR A 244 9.52 -22.23 -5.30
CA THR A 244 9.62 -23.38 -6.20
C THR A 244 8.53 -24.39 -5.88
N GLY A 245 7.68 -24.70 -6.87
CA GLY A 245 6.59 -25.66 -6.71
C GLY A 245 5.24 -25.05 -6.35
N SER A 246 5.16 -23.72 -6.13
CA SER A 246 3.89 -23.02 -5.91
C SER A 246 2.92 -23.24 -7.07
N ASP A 247 1.62 -23.35 -6.76
CA ASP A 247 0.55 -23.52 -7.75
C ASP A 247 0.16 -22.18 -8.41
N ILE A 248 1.07 -21.60 -9.18
CA ILE A 248 0.93 -20.24 -9.71
C ILE A 248 1.07 -20.17 -11.24
N ALA A 249 0.24 -19.34 -11.87
CA ALA A 249 0.46 -18.87 -13.23
C ALA A 249 0.67 -17.36 -13.22
N MET A 250 1.80 -16.91 -13.77
CA MET A 250 2.11 -15.49 -13.94
C MET A 250 2.21 -15.15 -15.42
N LEU A 251 1.35 -14.24 -15.88
CA LEU A 251 1.39 -13.70 -17.23
C LEU A 251 2.03 -12.32 -17.21
N VAL A 252 3.17 -12.15 -17.87
CA VAL A 252 3.74 -10.81 -18.14
C VAL A 252 3.26 -10.33 -19.49
N ILE A 253 2.72 -9.12 -19.56
CA ILE A 253 2.23 -8.46 -20.78
C ILE A 253 3.06 -7.20 -20.98
N ASP A 254 3.73 -7.10 -22.12
CA ASP A 254 4.40 -5.87 -22.55
C ASP A 254 3.42 -4.97 -23.31
N GLY A 255 3.04 -3.84 -22.71
CA GLY A 255 2.12 -2.88 -23.29
C GLY A 255 2.64 -2.17 -24.55
N GLN A 256 3.95 -2.15 -24.79
CA GLN A 256 4.51 -1.51 -25.99
C GLN A 256 4.39 -2.38 -27.23
N SER A 257 4.53 -3.69 -27.08
CA SER A 257 4.48 -4.63 -28.19
C SER A 257 3.17 -5.41 -28.24
N GLY A 258 2.48 -5.59 -27.11
CA GLY A 258 1.40 -6.55 -26.93
C GLY A 258 1.89 -8.00 -26.81
N ASP A 259 3.20 -8.24 -26.83
CA ASP A 259 3.74 -9.56 -26.56
C ASP A 259 3.55 -9.91 -25.08
N SER A 260 3.44 -11.20 -24.80
CA SER A 260 3.29 -11.70 -23.44
C SER A 260 4.13 -12.94 -23.21
N TYR A 261 4.41 -13.28 -21.96
CA TYR A 261 5.09 -14.52 -21.58
C TYR A 261 4.44 -15.10 -20.33
N LEU A 262 4.19 -16.42 -20.36
CA LEU A 262 3.51 -17.15 -19.30
C LEU A 262 4.53 -18.01 -18.53
N CYS A 263 4.64 -17.75 -17.22
CA CYS A 263 5.37 -18.59 -16.29
C CYS A 263 4.38 -19.46 -15.51
N LEU A 264 4.68 -20.75 -15.37
CA LEU A 264 3.81 -21.73 -14.72
C LEU A 264 4.60 -22.53 -13.70
N SER A 265 3.95 -22.90 -12.60
CA SER A 265 4.49 -23.81 -11.59
C SER A 265 3.36 -24.64 -10.97
N GLY A 266 3.73 -25.74 -10.31
CA GLY A 266 2.81 -26.59 -9.59
C GLY A 266 1.67 -27.12 -10.46
N ASN A 267 0.46 -27.03 -9.95
CA ASN A 267 -0.77 -27.46 -10.61
C ASN A 267 -1.06 -26.66 -11.88
N MET A 268 -0.56 -25.42 -12.00
CA MET A 268 -0.79 -24.57 -13.18
C MET A 268 -0.07 -25.05 -14.45
N ASN A 269 0.81 -26.05 -14.34
CA ASN A 269 1.49 -26.65 -15.49
C ASN A 269 0.54 -27.26 -16.54
N TYR A 270 -0.74 -27.50 -16.21
CA TYR A 270 -1.74 -27.94 -17.21
C TYR A 270 -1.93 -26.92 -18.34
N LEU A 271 -1.60 -25.64 -18.13
CA LEU A 271 -1.68 -24.59 -19.14
C LEU A 271 -0.52 -24.62 -20.15
N SER A 272 0.52 -25.42 -19.92
CA SER A 272 1.73 -25.42 -20.74
C SER A 272 1.45 -25.69 -22.23
N ASP A 273 0.58 -26.65 -22.53
CA ASP A 273 0.15 -26.99 -23.90
C ASP A 273 -0.69 -25.88 -24.57
N ARG A 274 -1.21 -24.92 -23.80
CA ARG A 274 -2.06 -23.80 -24.27
C ARG A 274 -1.29 -22.47 -24.35
N THR A 275 -0.01 -22.44 -23.99
CA THR A 275 0.79 -21.21 -23.89
C THR A 275 0.74 -20.36 -25.16
N ALA A 276 0.90 -20.98 -26.34
CA ALA A 276 0.85 -20.27 -27.61
C ALA A 276 -0.52 -19.66 -27.91
N ASP A 277 -1.61 -20.37 -27.56
CA ASP A 277 -2.98 -19.88 -27.75
C ASP A 277 -3.30 -18.73 -26.80
N ILE A 278 -2.85 -18.82 -25.54
CA ILE A 278 -2.97 -17.76 -24.54
C ILE A 278 -2.25 -16.49 -25.03
N GLN A 279 -0.97 -16.61 -25.41
CA GLN A 279 -0.18 -15.48 -25.88
C GLN A 279 -0.77 -14.85 -27.15
N ALA A 280 -1.30 -15.66 -28.07
CA ALA A 280 -1.99 -15.16 -29.26
C ALA A 280 -3.32 -14.44 -28.93
N ALA A 281 -4.09 -14.97 -27.98
CA ALA A 281 -5.33 -14.34 -27.51
C ALA A 281 -5.05 -12.98 -26.86
N VAL A 282 -4.02 -12.89 -26.02
CA VAL A 282 -3.56 -11.64 -25.40
C VAL A 282 -3.05 -10.66 -26.47
N LYS A 283 -2.19 -11.12 -27.38
CA LYS A 283 -1.65 -10.30 -28.49
C LYS A 283 -2.75 -9.68 -29.36
N SER A 284 -3.86 -10.39 -29.55
CA SER A 284 -5.00 -9.88 -30.33
C SER A 284 -5.73 -8.69 -29.69
N CYS A 285 -5.44 -8.35 -28.43
CA CYS A 285 -5.92 -7.14 -27.76
C CYS A 285 -5.03 -5.91 -27.99
N TYR A 286 -3.88 -6.07 -28.65
CA TYR A 286 -2.98 -4.96 -28.95
C TYR A 286 -3.21 -4.43 -30.36
N THR A 287 -3.19 -3.10 -30.50
CA THR A 287 -3.08 -2.43 -31.79
C THR A 287 -2.02 -1.34 -31.75
N THR A 288 -1.39 -1.05 -32.88
CA THR A 288 -0.40 0.03 -32.97
C THR A 288 -1.00 1.44 -32.80
N GLU A 289 -2.32 1.58 -32.96
CA GLU A 289 -3.02 2.87 -32.85
C GLU A 289 -3.52 3.14 -31.43
N ALA A 290 -4.11 2.14 -30.77
CA ALA A 290 -4.73 2.29 -29.46
C ALA A 290 -3.91 1.71 -28.30
N GLY A 291 -2.81 1.00 -28.59
CA GLY A 291 -2.04 0.27 -27.58
C GLY A 291 -2.73 -1.01 -27.13
N MET A 292 -2.44 -1.41 -25.89
CA MET A 292 -2.96 -2.62 -25.27
C MET A 292 -4.34 -2.38 -24.66
N ASP A 293 -5.35 -3.13 -25.10
CA ASP A 293 -6.63 -3.25 -24.40
C ASP A 293 -6.46 -4.26 -23.25
N ILE A 294 -6.04 -3.74 -22.10
CA ILE A 294 -5.68 -4.56 -20.93
C ILE A 294 -6.90 -5.27 -20.33
N GLU A 295 -8.07 -4.63 -20.29
CA GLU A 295 -9.31 -5.23 -19.80
C GLU A 295 -9.64 -6.51 -20.58
N ASN A 296 -9.65 -6.43 -21.92
CA ASN A 296 -9.93 -7.60 -22.74
C ASN A 296 -8.80 -8.64 -22.68
N ALA A 297 -7.55 -8.23 -22.43
CA ALA A 297 -6.43 -9.15 -22.25
C ALA A 297 -6.59 -10.00 -20.98
N VAL A 298 -6.93 -9.36 -19.86
CA VAL A 298 -7.22 -10.03 -18.58
C VAL A 298 -8.35 -11.03 -18.79
N LYS A 299 -9.48 -10.59 -19.35
CA LYS A 299 -10.65 -11.45 -19.62
C LYS A 299 -10.30 -12.65 -20.50
N LYS A 300 -9.52 -12.44 -21.55
CA LYS A 300 -9.08 -13.54 -22.43
C LYS A 300 -8.21 -14.52 -21.69
N PHE A 301 -7.23 -14.06 -20.89
CA PHE A 301 -6.36 -14.98 -20.13
C PHE A 301 -7.17 -15.84 -19.14
N ILE A 302 -8.07 -15.21 -18.38
CA ILE A 302 -8.95 -15.92 -17.44
C ILE A 302 -9.79 -17.01 -18.12
N GLY A 303 -10.30 -16.77 -19.33
CA GLY A 303 -11.04 -17.77 -20.11
C GLY A 303 -10.24 -19.02 -20.53
N PHE A 304 -8.93 -19.07 -20.28
CA PHE A 304 -8.11 -20.29 -20.45
C PHE A 304 -7.93 -21.07 -19.14
N VAL A 305 -8.31 -20.50 -18.00
CA VAL A 305 -8.12 -21.06 -16.67
C VAL A 305 -9.39 -21.77 -16.17
N GLU A 306 -10.54 -21.47 -16.78
CA GLU A 306 -11.79 -22.26 -16.70
C GLU A 306 -11.65 -23.66 -17.34
#